data_AF-A0AAJ7BZ41-F1
#
_entry.id   AF-A0AAJ7BZ41-F1
#
_cell.length_a   1.000
_cell.length_b   1.000
_cell.length_c   1.000
_cell.angle_alpha   90.00
_cell.angle_beta   90.00
_cell.angle_gamma   90.00
#
_symmetry.space_group_name_H-M   'P 1'
#
loop_
_entity.id
_entity.type
_entity.pdbx_description
1 polymer ?
#
loop_
_entity_poly.entity_id
_entity_poly.type
_entity_poly.pdbx_seq_one_letter_code
_entity_poly.pdbx_strand_id
1 'polypeptide(L)'
;MPKKKGGAEKDKKVRKKCYMNERETLFYEQQILDNNRQLARLRSRNEELEDTVEELKEKLRQLEEDRSDVVAHLKRVLQLKTEEARELNERLLALEELRKEEQIANKKKEEAMELEYHTMESNLSAELKLAAGKLNALEDWRAARLDLMNKFEVQEEQMAEQEERHKKALYDAEKALIIGKAKMKKEMEERLNELAQSFREATNIRIADATHRAIRENIALNKELDAMLNVCHDLESKTKEYKERDRMLRLQASLFENEAKMALAKTIKQNSLIDKLAEEHRNMTLNYGKVCREDTWARNNEQIIQDYKNKCADIENKIRILEQHIQQTKESKEQVLKEIRGSSQEIQRLNRVLNEARRCIMEALQLQAAVQEEDVCTMCYPNVKEKLLHSLLDILGRQDCPSLPESRSPSQVESVDSKYTYGNLGLVPNTRPWITMEQELLHESEKEDKCYLSEDGKTERTEFSNEMKIQENEKTDTVPECLLEDTESSDILSPRETESDQSDH
;
A
#
# COMPACT_ATOMS: atom_id res chain seq x y z
N MET A 1 21.79 -101.35 26.31
CA MET A 1 21.81 -102.80 25.95
C MET A 1 21.62 -102.91 24.45
N PRO A 2 22.23 -103.86 23.72
CA PRO A 2 22.84 -105.13 24.15
C PRO A 2 24.39 -105.07 24.09
N LYS A 3 25.15 -105.42 25.12
CA LYS A 3 25.40 -106.73 25.78
C LYS A 3 26.32 -107.66 24.99
N LYS A 4 27.42 -108.01 25.69
CA LYS A 4 28.07 -109.33 25.79
C LYS A 4 28.96 -109.71 24.59
N LYS A 5 30.10 -110.39 24.75
CA LYS A 5 30.71 -111.21 25.81
C LYS A 5 32.23 -111.23 25.50
N GLY A 6 33.13 -111.25 26.49
CA GLY A 6 33.74 -112.49 27.03
C GLY A 6 34.84 -113.03 26.10
N GLY A 7 36.02 -113.48 26.52
CA GLY A 7 36.74 -113.63 27.78
C GLY A 7 38.22 -113.79 27.40
N ALA A 8 39.16 -113.30 28.21
CA ALA A 8 39.92 -114.11 29.17
C ALA A 8 40.77 -115.22 28.54
N GLU A 9 42.08 -115.00 28.42
CA GLU A 9 43.05 -116.03 28.82
C GLU A 9 44.39 -115.41 29.23
N LYS A 10 44.91 -115.92 30.35
CA LYS A 10 46.21 -115.60 30.94
C LYS A 10 47.27 -116.37 30.14
N ASP A 11 48.39 -115.72 29.81
CA ASP A 11 49.67 -116.42 29.87
C ASP A 11 50.84 -115.48 30.13
N LYS A 12 51.28 -115.49 31.39
CA LYS A 12 52.65 -115.15 31.78
C LYS A 12 53.50 -116.37 31.46
N LYS A 13 54.32 -116.33 30.41
CA LYS A 13 55.66 -116.93 30.47
C LYS A 13 56.52 -116.64 29.24
N VAL A 14 57.79 -116.47 29.58
CA VAL A 14 58.97 -116.59 28.71
C VAL A 14 59.27 -115.33 27.89
N ARG A 15 60.22 -114.58 28.47
CA ARG A 15 61.29 -113.90 27.74
C ARG A 15 61.81 -114.81 26.62
N LYS A 16 61.18 -114.75 25.45
CA LYS A 16 61.81 -115.18 24.22
C LYS A 16 62.47 -113.91 23.70
N LYS A 17 63.79 -113.83 23.89
CA LYS A 17 64.63 -113.04 23.00
C LYS A 17 64.27 -113.53 21.61
N CYS A 18 63.34 -112.83 20.97
CA CYS A 18 63.12 -112.95 19.55
C CYS A 18 64.42 -112.40 18.98
N TYR A 19 65.34 -113.31 18.64
CA TYR A 19 66.13 -113.09 17.45
C TYR A 19 65.09 -112.96 16.35
N MET A 20 64.56 -111.75 16.17
CA MET A 20 63.96 -111.37 14.92
C MET A 20 65.02 -111.76 13.90
N ASN A 21 64.62 -112.58 12.93
CA ASN A 21 65.50 -112.93 11.84
C ASN A 21 66.04 -111.60 11.28
N GLU A 22 67.36 -111.45 11.11
CA GLU A 22 67.96 -110.17 10.71
C GLU A 22 67.26 -109.59 9.46
N ARG A 23 66.73 -110.46 8.62
CA ARG A 23 65.92 -110.13 7.45
C ARG A 23 64.57 -109.44 7.76
N GLU A 24 63.86 -109.88 8.80
CA GLU A 24 62.56 -109.31 9.19
C GLU A 24 62.74 -107.97 9.91
N THR A 25 63.77 -107.85 10.75
CA THR A 25 64.16 -106.56 11.36
C THR A 25 64.56 -105.55 10.30
N LEU A 26 65.41 -105.93 9.33
CA LEU A 26 65.76 -105.08 8.19
C LEU A 26 64.55 -104.70 7.33
N PHE A 27 63.58 -105.60 7.14
CA PHE A 27 62.35 -105.30 6.40
C PHE A 27 61.48 -104.26 7.12
N TYR A 28 61.25 -104.43 8.44
CA TYR A 28 60.49 -103.45 9.22
C TYR A 28 61.23 -102.12 9.37
N GLU A 29 62.55 -102.13 9.51
CA GLU A 29 63.38 -100.92 9.49
C GLU A 29 63.26 -100.16 8.16
N GLN A 30 63.33 -100.88 7.02
CA GLN A 30 63.11 -100.30 5.70
C GLN A 30 61.69 -99.71 5.57
N GLN A 31 60.66 -100.42 6.05
CA GLN A 31 59.28 -99.94 6.04
C GLN A 31 59.09 -98.69 6.92
N ILE A 32 59.73 -98.64 8.10
CA ILE A 32 59.75 -97.46 8.97
C ILE A 32 60.45 -96.29 8.27
N LEU A 33 61.57 -96.52 7.59
CA LEU A 33 62.26 -95.49 6.82
C LEU A 33 61.39 -94.95 5.68
N ASP A 34 60.71 -95.81 4.93
CA ASP A 34 59.84 -95.38 3.82
C ASP A 34 58.58 -94.67 4.31
N ASN A 35 57.98 -95.12 5.42
CA ASN A 35 56.88 -94.42 6.10
C ASN A 35 57.32 -93.06 6.65
N ASN A 36 58.51 -92.97 7.26
CA ASN A 36 59.07 -91.70 7.74
C ASN A 36 59.36 -90.74 6.58
N ARG A 37 59.83 -91.24 5.43
CA ARG A 37 59.98 -90.44 4.20
C ARG A 37 58.63 -89.95 3.67
N GLN A 38 57.59 -90.80 3.68
CA GLN A 38 56.24 -90.40 3.30
C GLN A 38 55.66 -89.35 4.26
N LEU A 39 55.83 -89.53 5.57
CA LEU A 39 55.42 -88.56 6.58
C LEU A 39 56.16 -87.22 6.43
N ALA A 40 57.47 -87.25 6.17
CA ALA A 40 58.24 -86.03 5.91
C ALA A 40 57.74 -85.29 4.66
N ARG A 41 57.42 -86.01 3.57
CA ARG A 41 56.81 -85.42 2.37
C ARG A 41 55.44 -84.81 2.65
N LEU A 42 54.58 -85.52 3.40
CA LEU A 42 53.25 -85.00 3.75
C LEU A 42 53.32 -83.80 4.69
N ARG A 43 54.28 -83.78 5.63
CA ARG A 43 54.54 -82.61 6.50
C ARG A 43 55.01 -81.41 5.69
N SER A 44 56.03 -81.59 4.85
CA SER A 44 56.49 -80.54 3.93
C SER A 44 55.38 -80.05 3.01
N ARG A 45 54.51 -80.94 2.51
CA ARG A 45 53.36 -80.53 1.71
C ARG A 45 52.29 -79.78 2.52
N ASN A 46 52.07 -80.15 3.77
CA ASN A 46 51.16 -79.41 4.65
C ASN A 46 51.74 -78.03 5.00
N GLU A 47 53.04 -77.93 5.28
CA GLU A 47 53.74 -76.65 5.49
C GLU A 47 53.59 -75.75 4.25
N GLU A 48 53.85 -76.27 3.04
CA GLU A 48 53.59 -75.54 1.78
C GLU A 48 52.12 -75.09 1.65
N LEU A 49 51.16 -75.95 2.03
CA LEU A 49 49.74 -75.61 1.96
C LEU A 49 49.36 -74.54 2.99
N GLU A 50 49.92 -74.59 4.20
CA GLU A 50 49.75 -73.58 5.24
C GLU A 50 50.31 -72.24 4.79
N ASP A 51 51.53 -72.21 4.25
CA ASP A 51 52.15 -71.02 3.67
C ASP A 51 51.29 -70.41 2.56
N THR A 52 50.79 -71.24 1.62
CA THR A 52 49.92 -70.73 0.54
C THR A 52 48.58 -70.21 1.05
N VAL A 53 48.02 -70.81 2.11
CA VAL A 53 46.79 -70.33 2.74
C VAL A 53 47.02 -68.98 3.44
N GLU A 54 48.16 -68.81 4.13
CA GLU A 54 48.54 -67.54 4.73
C GLU A 54 48.76 -66.45 3.67
N GLU A 55 49.48 -66.75 2.59
CA GLU A 55 49.65 -65.84 1.46
C GLU A 55 48.30 -65.43 0.83
N LEU A 56 47.38 -66.37 0.64
CA LEU A 56 46.06 -66.09 0.08
C LEU A 56 45.21 -65.23 1.02
N LYS A 57 45.29 -65.46 2.34
CA LYS A 57 44.62 -64.61 3.34
C LYS A 57 45.17 -63.18 3.32
N GLU A 58 46.48 -63.03 3.15
CA GLU A 58 47.11 -61.71 3.04
C GLU A 58 46.67 -60.99 1.78
N LYS A 59 46.69 -61.66 0.62
CA LYS A 59 46.18 -61.11 -0.65
C LYS A 59 44.71 -60.72 -0.55
N LEU A 60 43.90 -61.52 0.14
CA LEU A 60 42.48 -61.23 0.36
C LEU A 60 42.28 -59.99 1.24
N ARG A 61 43.05 -59.84 2.33
CA ARG A 61 43.03 -58.62 3.16
C ARG A 61 43.42 -57.38 2.37
N GLN A 62 44.50 -57.44 1.60
CA GLN A 62 44.94 -56.33 0.73
C GLN A 62 43.84 -55.94 -0.26
N LEU A 63 43.20 -56.91 -0.92
CA LEU A 63 42.08 -56.64 -1.84
C LEU A 63 40.87 -56.04 -1.13
N GLU A 64 40.58 -56.43 0.10
CA GLU A 64 39.49 -55.84 0.90
C GLU A 64 39.78 -54.40 1.28
N GLU A 65 41.02 -54.09 1.68
CA GLU A 65 41.51 -52.74 1.96
C GLU A 65 41.46 -51.86 0.70
N ASP A 66 42.05 -52.30 -0.41
CA ASP A 66 42.02 -51.60 -1.70
C ASP A 66 40.57 -51.34 -2.17
N ARG A 67 39.69 -52.34 -2.06
CA ARG A 67 38.27 -52.18 -2.38
C ARG A 67 37.62 -51.13 -1.48
N SER A 68 37.93 -51.15 -0.18
CA SER A 68 37.37 -50.19 0.77
C SER A 68 37.82 -48.76 0.46
N ASP A 69 39.08 -48.57 0.07
CA ASP A 69 39.66 -47.29 -0.30
C ASP A 69 39.07 -46.75 -1.60
N VAL A 70 38.95 -47.59 -2.63
CA VAL A 70 38.30 -47.23 -3.89
C VAL A 70 36.84 -46.84 -3.65
N VAL A 71 36.10 -47.60 -2.83
CA VAL A 71 34.71 -47.27 -2.48
C VAL A 71 34.63 -45.95 -1.71
N ALA A 72 35.54 -45.70 -0.75
CA ALA A 72 35.56 -44.46 0.00
C ALA A 72 35.88 -43.25 -0.90
N HIS A 73 36.84 -43.41 -1.83
CA HIS A 73 37.16 -42.38 -2.82
C HIS A 73 35.95 -42.08 -3.73
N LEU A 74 35.31 -43.10 -4.30
CA LEU A 74 34.14 -42.93 -5.16
C LEU A 74 32.97 -42.30 -4.42
N LYS A 75 32.73 -42.67 -3.16
CA LYS A 75 31.70 -42.02 -2.31
C LYS A 75 31.99 -40.54 -2.11
N ARG A 76 33.23 -40.16 -1.80
CA ARG A 76 33.64 -38.76 -1.65
C ARG A 76 33.46 -37.98 -2.96
N VAL A 77 33.90 -38.53 -4.09
CA VAL A 77 33.74 -37.89 -5.40
C VAL A 77 32.26 -37.74 -5.76
N LEU A 78 31.44 -38.75 -5.50
CA LEU A 78 30.01 -38.70 -5.74
C LEU A 78 29.35 -37.62 -4.88
N GLN A 79 29.71 -37.52 -3.60
CA GLN A 79 29.21 -36.47 -2.70
C GLN A 79 29.58 -35.07 -3.21
N LEU A 80 30.85 -34.85 -3.56
CA LEU A 80 31.30 -33.57 -4.14
C LEU A 80 30.52 -33.22 -5.41
N LYS A 81 30.31 -34.18 -6.32
CA LYS A 81 29.52 -33.94 -7.54
C LYS A 81 28.04 -33.68 -7.25
N THR A 82 27.46 -34.31 -6.24
CA THR A 82 26.08 -34.00 -5.83
C THR A 82 25.95 -32.63 -5.19
N GLU A 83 26.96 -32.18 -4.42
CA GLU A 83 26.99 -30.84 -3.84
C GLU A 83 27.19 -29.76 -4.92
N GLU A 84 28.15 -29.97 -5.85
CA GLU A 84 28.34 -29.10 -7.01
C GLU A 84 27.05 -28.98 -7.85
N ALA A 85 26.37 -30.09 -8.13
CA ALA A 85 25.12 -30.10 -8.88
C ALA A 85 24.01 -29.32 -8.14
N ARG A 86 23.94 -29.46 -6.81
CA ARG A 86 22.99 -28.72 -5.98
C ARG A 86 23.28 -27.22 -6.00
N GLU A 87 24.54 -26.81 -5.82
CA GLU A 87 24.94 -25.40 -5.89
C GLU A 87 24.65 -24.77 -7.25
N LEU A 88 24.93 -25.49 -8.35
CA LEU A 88 24.61 -25.03 -9.70
C LEU A 88 23.10 -24.91 -9.89
N ASN A 89 22.31 -25.83 -9.36
CA ASN A 89 20.85 -25.76 -9.42
C ASN A 89 20.30 -24.57 -8.62
N GLU A 90 20.83 -24.30 -7.42
CA GLU A 90 20.46 -23.11 -6.62
C GLU A 90 20.80 -21.81 -7.37
N ARG A 91 21.99 -21.73 -8.01
CA ARG A 91 22.36 -20.57 -8.84
C ARG A 91 21.47 -20.41 -10.06
N LEU A 92 21.09 -21.51 -10.72
CA LEU A 92 20.17 -21.47 -11.85
C LEU A 92 18.79 -20.96 -11.43
N LEU A 93 18.26 -21.43 -10.31
CA LEU A 93 16.97 -20.96 -9.78
C LEU A 93 17.01 -19.46 -9.46
N ALA A 94 18.08 -18.98 -8.81
CA ALA A 94 18.24 -17.55 -8.53
C ALA A 94 18.29 -16.71 -9.82
N LEU A 95 19.01 -17.17 -10.86
CA LEU A 95 19.05 -16.49 -12.15
C LEU A 95 17.70 -16.51 -12.87
N GLU A 96 16.93 -17.60 -12.75
CA GLU A 96 15.58 -17.69 -13.31
C GLU A 96 14.60 -16.76 -12.60
N GLU A 97 14.70 -16.61 -11.28
CA GLU A 97 13.91 -15.66 -10.50
C GLU A 97 14.22 -14.22 -10.90
N LEU A 98 15.50 -13.84 -10.95
CA LEU A 98 15.93 -12.52 -11.42
C LEU A 98 15.45 -12.24 -12.85
N ARG A 99 15.56 -13.21 -13.76
CA ARG A 99 15.05 -13.07 -15.14
C ARG A 99 13.53 -12.84 -15.17
N LYS A 100 12.76 -13.52 -14.32
CA LYS A 100 11.30 -13.33 -14.22
C LYS A 100 10.98 -11.95 -13.67
N GLU A 101 11.69 -11.50 -12.64
CA GLU A 101 11.52 -10.16 -12.06
C GLU A 101 11.83 -9.06 -13.08
N GLU A 102 12.95 -9.17 -13.80
CA GLU A 102 13.30 -8.25 -14.90
C GLU A 102 12.25 -8.26 -16.01
N GLN A 103 11.74 -9.44 -16.39
CA GLN A 103 10.68 -9.54 -17.39
C GLN A 103 9.39 -8.85 -16.94
N ILE A 104 9.01 -8.99 -15.67
CA ILE A 104 7.84 -8.31 -15.09
C ILE A 104 8.08 -6.80 -15.04
N ALA A 105 9.27 -6.35 -14.63
CA ALA A 105 9.61 -4.94 -14.58
C ALA A 105 9.61 -4.30 -15.98
N ASN A 106 10.17 -4.99 -16.98
CA ASN A 106 10.16 -4.54 -18.37
C ASN A 106 8.75 -4.45 -18.94
N LYS A 107 7.89 -5.46 -18.70
CA LYS A 107 6.48 -5.41 -19.11
C LYS A 107 5.73 -4.24 -18.49
N LYS A 108 5.90 -4.01 -17.18
CA LYS A 108 5.29 -2.85 -16.50
C LYS A 108 5.76 -1.53 -17.10
N LYS A 109 7.04 -1.43 -17.47
CA LYS A 109 7.58 -0.23 -18.11
C LYS A 109 7.02 -0.05 -19.52
N GLU A 110 6.88 -1.12 -20.29
CA GLU A 110 6.25 -1.13 -21.61
C GLU A 110 4.79 -0.67 -21.53
N GLU A 111 3.98 -1.28 -20.64
CA GLU A 111 2.59 -0.89 -20.39
C GLU A 111 2.46 0.58 -19.96
N ALA A 112 3.38 1.08 -19.11
CA ALA A 112 3.41 2.48 -18.71
C ALA A 112 3.73 3.42 -19.89
N MET A 113 4.71 3.07 -20.73
CA MET A 113 5.06 3.85 -21.93
C MET A 113 3.93 3.85 -22.97
N GLU A 114 3.23 2.72 -23.15
CA GLU A 114 2.06 2.63 -24.02
C GLU A 114 0.90 3.52 -23.52
N LEU A 115 0.65 3.52 -22.21
CA LEU A 115 -0.36 4.37 -21.60
C LEU A 115 -0.02 5.86 -21.76
N GLU A 116 1.23 6.25 -21.53
CA GLU A 116 1.72 7.61 -21.74
C GLU A 116 1.57 8.03 -23.21
N TYR A 117 1.95 7.15 -24.14
CA TYR A 117 1.80 7.37 -25.58
C TYR A 117 0.34 7.58 -25.97
N HIS A 118 -0.57 6.71 -25.55
CA HIS A 118 -2.00 6.85 -25.83
C HIS A 118 -2.61 8.10 -25.19
N THR A 119 -2.16 8.48 -24.00
CA THR A 119 -2.60 9.72 -23.35
C THR A 119 -2.13 10.93 -24.16
N MET A 120 -0.88 10.94 -24.60
CA MET A 120 -0.33 12.01 -25.45
C MET A 120 -1.05 12.08 -26.80
N GLU A 121 -1.30 10.93 -27.43
CA GLU A 121 -2.05 10.83 -28.69
C GLU A 121 -3.46 11.39 -28.54
N SER A 122 -4.17 11.01 -27.47
CA SER A 122 -5.52 11.51 -27.18
C SER A 122 -5.53 13.03 -26.95
N ASN A 123 -4.56 13.55 -26.20
CA ASN A 123 -4.40 14.98 -25.95
C ASN A 123 -4.13 15.75 -27.25
N LEU A 124 -3.19 15.30 -28.07
CA LEU A 124 -2.88 15.91 -29.37
C LEU A 124 -4.09 15.83 -30.32
N SER A 125 -4.83 14.72 -30.31
CA SER A 125 -6.07 14.58 -31.09
C SER A 125 -7.14 15.57 -30.64
N ALA A 126 -7.27 15.80 -29.32
CA ALA A 126 -8.18 16.80 -28.77
C ALA A 126 -7.75 18.22 -29.15
N GLU A 127 -6.46 18.55 -29.08
CA GLU A 127 -5.92 19.85 -29.52
C GLU A 127 -6.16 20.08 -31.01
N LEU A 128 -5.95 19.06 -31.85
CA LEU A 128 -6.20 19.13 -33.29
C LEU A 128 -7.68 19.39 -33.58
N LYS A 129 -8.60 18.70 -32.88
CA LYS A 129 -10.05 18.94 -33.00
C LYS A 129 -10.44 20.34 -32.55
N LEU A 130 -9.87 20.84 -31.45
CA LEU A 130 -10.10 22.21 -30.98
C LEU A 130 -9.58 23.26 -31.97
N ALA A 131 -8.39 23.05 -32.54
CA ALA A 131 -7.82 23.92 -33.56
C ALA A 131 -8.67 23.93 -34.84
N ALA A 132 -9.11 22.75 -35.30
CA ALA A 132 -10.03 22.62 -36.44
C ALA A 132 -11.36 23.34 -36.16
N GLY A 133 -11.94 23.18 -34.97
CA GLY A 133 -13.15 23.89 -34.57
C GLY A 133 -12.99 25.42 -34.56
N LYS A 134 -11.84 25.93 -34.07
CA LYS A 134 -11.51 27.36 -34.13
C LYS A 134 -11.36 27.85 -35.57
N LEU A 135 -10.74 27.06 -36.43
CA LEU A 135 -10.56 27.40 -37.85
C LEU A 135 -11.92 27.52 -38.54
N ASN A 136 -12.81 26.52 -38.37
CA ASN A 136 -14.16 26.56 -38.94
C ASN A 136 -14.94 27.79 -38.45
N ALA A 137 -14.88 28.11 -37.15
CA ALA A 137 -15.53 29.31 -36.63
C ALA A 137 -14.97 30.62 -37.23
N LEU A 138 -13.67 30.68 -37.53
CA LEU A 138 -13.07 31.82 -38.23
C LEU A 138 -13.49 31.89 -39.69
N GLU A 139 -13.65 30.75 -40.37
CA GLU A 139 -14.17 30.68 -41.74
C GLU A 139 -15.63 31.15 -41.80
N ASP A 140 -16.48 30.70 -40.87
CA ASP A 140 -17.88 31.14 -40.74
C ASP A 140 -17.95 32.64 -40.47
N TRP A 141 -17.12 33.16 -39.56
CA TRP A 141 -17.05 34.60 -39.29
C TRP A 141 -16.63 35.39 -40.53
N ARG A 142 -15.64 34.89 -41.28
CA ARG A 142 -15.18 35.52 -42.52
C ARG A 142 -16.29 35.53 -43.57
N ALA A 143 -17.03 34.43 -43.72
CA ALA A 143 -18.17 34.33 -44.63
C ALA A 143 -19.29 35.30 -44.24
N ALA A 144 -19.65 35.36 -42.96
CA ALA A 144 -20.65 36.30 -42.44
C ALA A 144 -20.23 37.77 -42.65
N ARG A 145 -18.94 38.08 -42.48
CA ARG A 145 -18.41 39.43 -42.74
C ARG A 145 -18.54 39.81 -44.22
N LEU A 146 -18.22 38.87 -45.12
CA LEU A 146 -18.36 39.06 -46.57
C LEU A 146 -19.82 39.29 -46.98
N ASP A 147 -20.74 38.47 -46.48
CA ASP A 147 -22.17 38.61 -46.71
C ASP A 147 -22.70 39.98 -46.22
N LEU A 148 -22.26 40.41 -45.03
CA LEU A 148 -22.63 41.72 -44.50
C LEU A 148 -22.07 42.88 -45.33
N MET A 149 -20.81 42.80 -45.77
CA MET A 149 -20.21 43.79 -46.68
C MET A 149 -21.01 43.90 -47.98
N ASN A 150 -21.33 42.77 -48.61
CA ASN A 150 -22.14 42.76 -49.83
C ASN A 150 -23.53 43.39 -49.61
N LYS A 151 -24.18 43.12 -48.47
CA LYS A 151 -25.46 43.76 -48.12
C LYS A 151 -25.34 45.26 -47.96
N PHE A 152 -24.25 45.74 -47.33
CA PHE A 152 -23.98 47.18 -47.22
C PHE A 152 -23.74 47.82 -48.58
N GLU A 153 -22.93 47.20 -49.45
CA GLU A 153 -22.70 47.70 -50.82
C GLU A 153 -24.01 47.82 -51.61
N VAL A 154 -24.86 46.78 -51.56
CA VAL A 154 -26.19 46.82 -52.20
C VAL A 154 -27.08 47.90 -51.61
N GLN A 155 -27.05 48.11 -50.29
CA GLN A 155 -27.82 49.18 -49.64
C GLN A 155 -27.32 50.57 -50.05
N GLU A 156 -26.01 50.78 -50.14
CA GLU A 156 -25.43 52.05 -50.61
C GLU A 156 -25.82 52.34 -52.06
N GLU A 157 -25.77 51.33 -52.94
CA GLU A 157 -26.22 51.46 -54.32
C GLU A 157 -27.72 51.82 -54.41
N GLN A 158 -28.57 51.15 -53.63
CA GLN A 158 -30.01 51.45 -53.57
C GLN A 158 -30.29 52.85 -53.03
N MET A 159 -29.55 53.29 -52.01
CA MET A 159 -29.66 54.64 -51.46
C MET A 159 -29.26 55.69 -52.50
N ALA A 160 -28.14 55.49 -53.19
CA ALA A 160 -27.70 56.38 -54.26
C ALA A 160 -28.74 56.45 -55.40
N GLU A 161 -29.33 55.31 -55.78
CA GLU A 161 -30.38 55.27 -56.79
C GLU A 161 -31.67 55.99 -56.32
N GLN A 162 -32.07 55.81 -55.06
CA GLN A 162 -33.21 56.52 -54.47
C GLN A 162 -32.98 58.02 -54.43
N GLU A 163 -31.80 58.48 -54.03
CA GLU A 163 -31.43 59.89 -54.05
C GLU A 163 -31.55 60.48 -55.46
N GLU A 164 -31.04 59.78 -56.47
CA GLU A 164 -31.17 60.20 -57.88
C GLU A 164 -32.63 60.21 -58.36
N ARG A 165 -33.43 59.21 -58.00
CA ARG A 165 -34.88 59.19 -58.29
C ARG A 165 -35.60 60.36 -57.61
N HIS A 166 -35.28 60.66 -56.35
CA HIS A 166 -35.87 61.78 -55.62
C HIS A 166 -35.49 63.13 -56.22
N LYS A 167 -34.22 63.34 -56.61
CA LYS A 167 -33.78 64.55 -57.32
C LYS A 167 -34.54 64.73 -58.64
N LYS A 168 -34.71 63.67 -59.42
CA LYS A 168 -35.50 63.70 -60.68
C LYS A 168 -36.97 64.02 -60.41
N ALA A 169 -37.58 63.36 -59.41
CA ALA A 169 -38.98 63.61 -59.04
C ALA A 169 -39.20 65.05 -58.55
N LEU A 170 -38.28 65.60 -57.75
CA LEU A 170 -38.32 67.02 -57.34
C LEU A 170 -38.22 67.95 -58.55
N TYR A 171 -37.28 67.69 -59.46
CA TYR A 171 -37.14 68.47 -60.69
C TYR A 171 -38.41 68.44 -61.55
N ASP A 172 -39.03 67.27 -61.73
CA ASP A 172 -40.28 67.13 -62.49
C ASP A 172 -41.46 67.80 -61.78
N ALA A 173 -41.54 67.72 -60.46
CA ALA A 173 -42.56 68.40 -59.65
C ALA A 173 -42.40 69.93 -59.73
N GLU A 174 -41.17 70.46 -59.61
CA GLU A 174 -40.86 71.87 -59.80
C GLU A 174 -41.24 72.34 -61.21
N LYS A 175 -40.87 71.56 -62.23
CA LYS A 175 -41.26 71.82 -63.62
C LYS A 175 -42.78 71.84 -63.80
N ALA A 176 -43.49 70.86 -63.24
CA ALA A 176 -44.95 70.79 -63.29
C ALA A 176 -45.62 71.95 -62.54
N LEU A 177 -45.07 72.37 -61.39
CA LEU A 177 -45.52 73.56 -60.65
C LEU A 177 -45.29 74.84 -61.44
N ILE A 178 -44.15 75.01 -62.11
CA ILE A 178 -43.87 76.17 -62.98
C ILE A 178 -44.87 76.22 -64.14
N ILE A 179 -45.08 75.08 -64.83
CA ILE A 179 -46.05 74.98 -65.94
C ILE A 179 -47.47 75.20 -65.44
N GLY A 180 -47.84 74.59 -64.31
CA GLY A 180 -49.15 74.73 -63.68
C GLY A 180 -49.43 76.16 -63.23
N LYS A 181 -48.44 76.85 -62.64
CA LYS A 181 -48.53 78.27 -62.28
C LYS A 181 -48.71 79.15 -63.51
N ALA A 182 -48.01 78.86 -64.62
CA ALA A 182 -48.20 79.57 -65.88
C ALA A 182 -49.61 79.33 -66.46
N LYS A 183 -50.10 78.08 -66.41
CA LYS A 183 -51.45 77.72 -66.85
C LYS A 183 -52.54 78.37 -65.99
N MET A 184 -52.42 78.32 -64.66
CA MET A 184 -53.35 78.99 -63.74
C MET A 184 -53.35 80.50 -63.92
N LYS A 185 -52.20 81.14 -64.17
CA LYS A 185 -52.16 82.57 -64.49
C LYS A 185 -52.98 82.87 -65.74
N LYS A 186 -52.80 82.07 -66.80
CA LYS A 186 -53.58 82.19 -68.03
C LYS A 186 -55.09 81.98 -67.80
N GLU A 187 -55.46 80.92 -67.08
CA GLU A 187 -56.87 80.64 -66.74
C GLU A 187 -57.49 81.69 -65.81
N MET A 188 -56.71 82.27 -64.89
CA MET A 188 -57.14 83.36 -64.01
C MET A 188 -57.39 84.64 -64.79
N GLU A 189 -56.52 84.95 -65.77
CA GLU A 189 -56.72 86.07 -66.70
C GLU A 189 -58.00 85.86 -67.53
N GLU A 190 -58.24 84.64 -68.03
CA GLU A 190 -59.46 84.26 -68.75
C GLU A 190 -60.71 84.35 -67.86
N ARG A 191 -60.68 83.79 -66.65
CA ARG A 191 -61.80 83.82 -65.69
C ARG A 191 -62.05 85.19 -65.09
N LEU A 192 -61.04 86.05 -64.89
CA LEU A 192 -61.27 87.44 -64.50
C LEU A 192 -62.02 88.20 -65.61
N ASN A 193 -61.75 87.87 -66.87
CA ASN A 193 -62.50 88.37 -68.01
C ASN A 193 -63.95 87.87 -67.99
N GLU A 194 -64.16 86.56 -67.81
CA GLU A 194 -65.50 85.96 -67.70
C GLU A 194 -66.26 86.43 -66.45
N LEU A 195 -65.58 86.63 -65.33
CA LEU A 195 -66.15 87.10 -64.06
C LEU A 195 -66.53 88.58 -64.16
N ALA A 196 -65.75 89.42 -64.84
CA ALA A 196 -66.17 90.78 -65.17
C ALA A 196 -67.41 90.81 -66.07
N GLN A 197 -67.57 89.80 -66.93
CA GLN A 197 -68.72 89.64 -67.84
C GLN A 197 -69.95 89.10 -67.11
N SER A 198 -69.77 88.14 -66.20
CA SER A 198 -70.83 87.51 -65.41
C SER A 198 -71.21 88.27 -64.14
N PHE A 199 -70.37 89.12 -63.53
CA PHE A 199 -70.81 90.05 -62.47
C PHE A 199 -71.84 91.06 -63.00
N ARG A 200 -71.78 91.41 -64.28
CA ARG A 200 -72.84 92.19 -64.96
C ARG A 200 -74.14 91.42 -65.10
N GLU A 201 -74.09 90.10 -65.23
CA GLU A 201 -75.27 89.24 -65.45
C GLU A 201 -75.86 88.72 -64.14
N ALA A 202 -75.04 88.39 -63.15
CA ALA A 202 -75.42 87.77 -61.88
C ALA A 202 -76.00 88.74 -60.84
N THR A 203 -75.80 90.05 -60.99
CA THR A 203 -76.47 91.04 -60.12
C THR A 203 -77.99 91.12 -60.39
N ASN A 204 -78.46 90.53 -61.50
CA ASN A 204 -79.86 90.64 -61.94
C ASN A 204 -80.77 89.48 -61.52
N ILE A 205 -80.26 88.45 -60.83
CA ILE A 205 -81.09 87.33 -60.37
C ILE A 205 -80.86 87.08 -58.89
N ARG A 206 -81.40 88.01 -58.10
CA ARG A 206 -81.68 87.83 -56.68
C ARG A 206 -82.49 86.54 -56.46
N ILE A 207 -81.84 85.56 -55.84
CA ILE A 207 -82.26 84.82 -54.63
C ILE A 207 -83.69 84.25 -54.61
N ALA A 208 -83.81 82.99 -54.21
CA ALA A 208 -85.03 82.51 -53.57
C ALA A 208 -84.74 81.50 -52.45
N ASP A 209 -85.36 81.75 -51.30
CA ASP A 209 -85.18 81.18 -49.95
C ASP A 209 -85.30 79.65 -49.76
N ALA A 210 -85.48 78.86 -50.82
CA ALA A 210 -85.58 77.39 -50.71
C ALA A 210 -84.23 76.73 -50.38
N THR A 211 -83.11 77.31 -50.84
CA THR A 211 -81.74 76.81 -50.59
C THR A 211 -81.37 76.91 -49.11
N HIS A 212 -81.79 77.96 -48.41
CA HIS A 212 -81.48 78.17 -47.00
C HIS A 212 -82.17 77.17 -46.06
N ARG A 213 -83.26 76.51 -46.48
CA ARG A 213 -83.93 75.48 -45.68
C ARG A 213 -83.23 74.12 -45.79
N ALA A 214 -82.91 73.69 -47.01
CA ALA A 214 -82.15 72.47 -47.27
C ALA A 214 -80.76 72.48 -46.61
N ILE A 215 -80.10 73.65 -46.55
CA ILE A 215 -78.82 73.82 -45.87
C ILE A 215 -78.94 73.55 -44.36
N ARG A 216 -80.03 73.97 -43.70
CA ARG A 216 -80.20 73.78 -42.25
C ARG A 216 -80.42 72.32 -41.87
N GLU A 217 -81.20 71.58 -42.65
CA GLU A 217 -81.43 70.14 -42.43
C GLU A 217 -80.16 69.32 -42.69
N ASN A 218 -79.39 69.68 -43.72
CA ASN A 218 -78.10 69.03 -44.00
C ASN A 218 -77.06 69.28 -42.88
N ILE A 219 -77.03 70.49 -42.31
CA ILE A 219 -76.19 70.80 -41.15
C ILE A 219 -76.58 69.96 -39.91
N ALA A 220 -77.87 69.72 -39.68
CA ALA A 220 -78.33 68.89 -38.58
C ALA A 220 -77.91 67.42 -38.76
N LEU A 221 -78.12 66.86 -39.97
CA LEU A 221 -77.69 65.50 -40.29
C LEU A 221 -76.17 65.32 -40.23
N ASN A 222 -75.39 66.29 -40.70
CA ASN A 222 -73.93 66.21 -40.59
C ASN A 222 -73.46 66.25 -39.14
N LYS A 223 -74.12 67.01 -38.26
CA LYS A 223 -73.79 67.00 -36.82
C LYS A 223 -74.08 65.65 -36.17
N GLU A 224 -75.17 64.98 -36.53
CA GLU A 224 -75.46 63.62 -36.04
C GLU A 224 -74.48 62.60 -36.61
N LEU A 225 -74.09 62.74 -37.88
CA LEU A 225 -73.07 61.90 -38.51
C LEU A 225 -71.70 62.09 -37.87
N ASP A 226 -71.28 63.33 -37.60
CA ASP A 226 -70.05 63.66 -36.89
C ASP A 226 -70.04 63.08 -35.47
N ALA A 227 -71.18 63.14 -34.78
CA ALA A 227 -71.32 62.52 -33.46
C ALA A 227 -71.16 61.00 -33.52
N MET A 228 -71.76 60.32 -34.52
CA MET A 228 -71.56 58.88 -34.72
C MET A 228 -70.12 58.53 -35.10
N LEU A 229 -69.48 59.32 -35.98
CA LEU A 229 -68.09 59.10 -36.36
C LEU A 229 -67.14 59.23 -35.16
N ASN A 230 -67.39 60.19 -34.26
CA ASN A 230 -66.63 60.31 -33.02
C ASN A 230 -66.80 59.08 -32.13
N VAL A 231 -68.01 58.53 -31.98
CA VAL A 231 -68.25 57.29 -31.23
C VAL A 231 -67.53 56.10 -31.89
N CYS A 232 -67.58 55.98 -33.22
CA CYS A 232 -66.84 54.95 -33.95
C CYS A 232 -65.32 55.08 -33.72
N HIS A 233 -64.79 56.31 -33.75
CA HIS A 233 -63.37 56.57 -33.50
C HIS A 233 -62.96 56.20 -32.07
N ASP A 234 -63.78 56.56 -31.07
CA ASP A 234 -63.54 56.21 -29.67
C ASP A 234 -63.56 54.70 -29.44
N LEU A 235 -64.50 53.98 -30.07
CA LEU A 235 -64.57 52.51 -30.02
C LEU A 235 -63.38 51.85 -30.72
N GLU A 236 -62.96 52.36 -31.88
CA GLU A 236 -61.75 51.91 -32.56
C GLU A 236 -60.49 52.13 -31.71
N SER A 237 -60.39 53.29 -31.06
CA SER A 237 -59.29 53.62 -30.16
C SER A 237 -59.23 52.64 -28.97
N LYS A 238 -60.35 52.44 -28.26
CA LYS A 238 -60.45 51.47 -27.16
C LYS A 238 -60.14 50.04 -27.61
N THR A 239 -60.60 49.66 -28.80
CA THR A 239 -60.33 48.33 -29.38
C THR A 239 -58.83 48.14 -29.63
N LYS A 240 -58.13 49.15 -30.16
CA LYS A 240 -56.67 49.12 -30.32
C LYS A 240 -55.96 49.03 -28.98
N GLU A 241 -56.39 49.81 -27.98
CA GLU A 241 -55.79 49.72 -26.65
C GLU A 241 -55.98 48.35 -25.99
N TYR A 242 -57.17 47.74 -26.10
CA TYR A 242 -57.39 46.40 -25.55
C TYR A 242 -56.56 45.33 -26.26
N LYS A 243 -56.41 45.43 -27.59
CA LYS A 243 -55.52 44.53 -28.35
C LYS A 243 -54.07 44.66 -27.90
N GLU A 244 -53.59 45.89 -27.65
CA GLU A 244 -52.23 46.10 -27.16
C GLU A 244 -52.05 45.60 -25.73
N ARG A 245 -53.02 45.83 -24.83
CA ARG A 245 -53.01 45.27 -23.47
C ARG A 245 -53.00 43.74 -23.48
N ASP A 246 -53.83 43.11 -24.30
CA ASP A 246 -53.84 41.64 -24.46
C ASP A 246 -52.49 41.12 -24.96
N ARG A 247 -51.90 41.80 -25.97
CA ARG A 247 -50.56 41.47 -26.46
C ARG A 247 -49.49 41.57 -25.37
N MET A 248 -49.51 42.63 -24.56
CA MET A 248 -48.57 42.80 -23.45
C MET A 248 -48.76 41.73 -22.37
N LEU A 249 -50.00 41.40 -22.00
CA LEU A 249 -50.28 40.35 -21.01
C LEU A 249 -49.83 38.97 -21.50
N ARG A 250 -50.04 38.64 -22.78
CA ARG A 250 -49.52 37.39 -23.38
C ARG A 250 -48.00 37.33 -23.35
N LEU A 251 -47.33 38.44 -23.67
CA LEU A 251 -45.88 38.51 -23.61
C LEU A 251 -45.38 38.31 -22.17
N GLN A 252 -46.00 38.98 -21.20
CA GLN A 252 -45.65 38.83 -19.79
C GLN A 252 -45.86 37.40 -19.28
N ALA A 253 -46.98 36.76 -19.65
CA ALA A 253 -47.23 35.36 -19.30
C ALA A 253 -46.16 34.42 -19.89
N SER A 254 -45.76 34.64 -21.15
CA SER A 254 -44.69 33.87 -21.79
C SER A 254 -43.33 34.06 -21.10
N LEU A 255 -43.00 35.27 -20.68
CA LEU A 255 -41.77 35.55 -19.94
C LEU A 255 -41.76 34.83 -18.59
N PHE A 256 -42.85 34.91 -17.81
CA PHE A 256 -42.95 34.20 -16.53
C PHE A 256 -42.88 32.68 -16.68
N GLU A 257 -43.49 32.12 -17.73
CA GLU A 257 -43.40 30.68 -18.00
C GLU A 257 -41.95 30.26 -18.32
N ASN A 258 -41.22 31.07 -19.10
CA ASN A 258 -39.82 30.83 -19.40
C ASN A 258 -38.92 30.97 -18.17
N GLU A 259 -39.13 32.00 -17.33
CA GLU A 259 -38.42 32.17 -16.07
C GLU A 259 -38.66 30.98 -15.13
N ALA A 260 -39.91 30.51 -15.00
CA ALA A 260 -40.25 29.34 -14.20
C ALA A 260 -39.56 28.07 -14.71
N LYS A 261 -39.51 27.86 -16.03
CA LYS A 261 -38.77 26.73 -16.64
C LYS A 261 -37.28 26.82 -16.36
N MET A 262 -36.67 28.00 -16.48
CA MET A 262 -35.26 28.20 -16.18
C MET A 262 -34.94 27.98 -14.70
N ALA A 263 -35.78 28.49 -13.80
CA ALA A 263 -35.65 28.27 -12.36
C ALA A 263 -35.77 26.78 -12.01
N LEU A 264 -36.76 26.08 -12.57
CA LEU A 264 -36.93 24.64 -12.37
C LEU A 264 -35.72 23.87 -12.88
N ALA A 265 -35.21 24.17 -14.08
CA ALA A 265 -34.02 23.54 -14.64
C ALA A 265 -32.77 23.77 -13.77
N LYS A 266 -32.62 24.97 -13.19
CA LYS A 266 -31.55 25.29 -12.24
C LYS A 266 -31.68 24.46 -10.96
N THR A 267 -32.88 24.37 -10.39
CA THR A 267 -33.15 23.57 -9.19
C THR A 267 -32.89 22.08 -9.43
N ILE A 268 -33.30 21.53 -10.58
CA ILE A 268 -33.00 20.13 -10.95
C ILE A 268 -31.49 19.89 -11.00
N LYS A 269 -30.72 20.80 -11.64
CA LYS A 269 -29.25 20.69 -11.68
C LYS A 269 -28.64 20.77 -10.28
N GLN A 270 -29.10 21.70 -9.45
CA GLN A 270 -28.65 21.84 -8.06
C GLN A 270 -28.95 20.59 -7.24
N ASN A 271 -30.17 20.05 -7.32
CA ASN A 271 -30.52 18.80 -6.64
C ASN A 271 -29.66 17.63 -7.11
N SER A 272 -29.44 17.50 -8.42
CA SER A 272 -28.55 16.45 -8.95
C SER A 272 -27.10 16.56 -8.44
N LEU A 273 -26.63 17.79 -8.18
CA LEU A 273 -25.32 18.03 -7.58
C LEU A 273 -25.33 17.67 -6.09
N ILE A 274 -26.38 18.05 -5.36
CA ILE A 274 -26.57 17.70 -3.95
C ILE A 274 -26.60 16.18 -3.78
N ASP A 275 -27.33 15.46 -4.63
CA ASP A 275 -27.41 13.99 -4.59
C ASP A 275 -26.05 13.34 -4.81
N LYS A 276 -25.28 13.82 -5.80
CA LYS A 276 -23.90 13.36 -6.02
C LYS A 276 -23.00 13.62 -4.82
N LEU A 277 -23.06 14.82 -4.27
CA LEU A 277 -22.24 15.21 -3.12
C LEU A 277 -22.60 14.39 -1.87
N ALA A 278 -23.89 14.11 -1.67
CA ALA A 278 -24.38 13.26 -0.59
C ALA A 278 -23.88 11.81 -0.75
N GLU A 279 -23.84 11.29 -1.97
CA GLU A 279 -23.33 9.96 -2.28
C GLU A 279 -21.81 9.88 -2.08
N GLU A 280 -21.06 10.87 -2.54
CA GLU A 280 -19.62 11.00 -2.28
C GLU A 280 -19.33 11.05 -0.78
N HIS A 281 -20.10 11.82 -0.01
CA HIS A 281 -19.97 11.90 1.44
C HIS A 281 -20.27 10.56 2.12
N ARG A 282 -21.31 9.82 1.69
CA ARG A 282 -21.58 8.46 2.20
C ARG A 282 -20.42 7.53 1.92
N ASN A 283 -19.89 7.53 0.70
CA ASN A 283 -18.77 6.69 0.30
C ASN A 283 -17.49 7.05 1.09
N MET A 284 -17.22 8.33 1.27
CA MET A 284 -16.11 8.82 2.09
C MET A 284 -16.26 8.34 3.55
N THR A 285 -17.45 8.45 4.13
CA THR A 285 -17.73 8.00 5.50
C THR A 285 -17.52 6.49 5.65
N LEU A 286 -17.97 5.70 4.68
CA LEU A 286 -17.78 4.24 4.67
C LEU A 286 -16.29 3.88 4.59
N ASN A 287 -15.54 4.55 3.70
CA ASN A 287 -14.11 4.33 3.54
C ASN A 287 -13.32 4.75 4.79
N TYR A 288 -13.65 5.89 5.38
CA TYR A 288 -13.10 6.32 6.67
C TYR A 288 -13.34 5.27 7.75
N GLY A 289 -14.55 4.71 7.83
CA GLY A 289 -14.86 3.62 8.74
C GLY A 289 -14.02 2.36 8.53
N LYS A 290 -13.68 2.01 7.28
CA LYS A 290 -12.77 0.88 6.97
C LYS A 290 -11.35 1.20 7.44
N VAL A 291 -10.82 2.36 7.09
CA VAL A 291 -9.48 2.81 7.48
C VAL A 291 -9.32 2.86 9.00
N CYS A 292 -10.31 3.38 9.73
CA CYS A 292 -10.28 3.37 11.20
C CYS A 292 -10.21 1.94 11.78
N ARG A 293 -10.94 0.97 11.21
CA ARG A 293 -10.86 -0.42 11.67
C ARG A 293 -9.48 -1.01 11.41
N GLU A 294 -8.94 -0.78 10.22
CA GLU A 294 -7.59 -1.23 9.87
C GLU A 294 -6.53 -0.60 10.77
N ASP A 295 -6.64 0.70 11.08
CA ASP A 295 -5.76 1.41 12.01
C ASP A 295 -5.85 0.84 13.43
N THR A 296 -7.05 0.53 13.93
CA THR A 296 -7.19 -0.14 15.24
C THR A 296 -6.58 -1.54 15.25
N TRP A 297 -6.69 -2.28 14.15
CA TRP A 297 -6.08 -3.61 14.01
C TRP A 297 -4.55 -3.53 13.94
N ALA A 298 -4.02 -2.57 13.18
CA ALA A 298 -2.60 -2.28 13.10
C ALA A 298 -2.02 -1.93 14.47
N ARG A 299 -2.68 -1.05 15.24
CA ARG A 299 -2.25 -0.70 16.60
C ARG A 299 -2.23 -1.89 17.55
N ASN A 300 -3.23 -2.77 17.46
CA ASN A 300 -3.26 -4.00 18.27
C ASN A 300 -2.09 -4.93 17.92
N ASN A 301 -1.81 -5.13 16.63
CA ASN A 301 -0.66 -5.92 16.20
C ASN A 301 0.67 -5.30 16.63
N GLU A 302 0.81 -3.97 16.57
CA GLU A 302 2.00 -3.27 17.07
C GLU A 302 2.21 -3.52 18.57
N GLN A 303 1.14 -3.48 19.37
CA GLN A 303 1.19 -3.83 20.79
C GLN A 303 1.64 -5.27 21.00
N ILE A 304 1.07 -6.22 20.26
CA ILE A 304 1.45 -7.63 20.34
C ILE A 304 2.94 -7.82 19.99
N ILE A 305 3.41 -7.17 18.92
CA ILE A 305 4.82 -7.22 18.52
C ILE A 305 5.71 -6.63 19.62
N GLN A 306 5.31 -5.51 20.23
CA GLN A 306 6.06 -4.90 21.33
C GLN A 306 6.12 -5.81 22.56
N ASP A 307 5.04 -6.50 22.89
CA ASP A 307 5.02 -7.48 23.98
C ASP A 307 5.96 -8.66 23.71
N TYR A 308 6.02 -9.16 22.47
CA TYR A 308 6.97 -10.21 22.10
C TYR A 308 8.42 -9.71 22.15
N LYS A 309 8.70 -8.48 21.70
CA LYS A 309 10.03 -7.87 21.83
C LYS A 309 10.47 -7.79 23.29
N ASN A 310 9.58 -7.36 24.18
CA ASN A 310 9.87 -7.32 25.62
C ASN A 310 10.17 -8.71 26.18
N LYS A 311 9.38 -9.73 25.80
CA LYS A 311 9.63 -11.13 26.20
C LYS A 311 10.97 -11.67 25.67
N CYS A 312 11.34 -11.32 24.43
CA CYS A 312 12.64 -11.69 23.87
C CYS A 312 13.79 -11.05 24.67
N ALA A 313 13.69 -9.75 24.98
CA ALA A 313 14.68 -9.05 25.80
C ALA A 313 14.81 -9.67 27.21
N ASP A 314 13.70 -10.10 27.82
CA ASP A 314 13.72 -10.80 29.11
C ASP A 314 14.44 -12.16 29.02
N ILE A 315 14.22 -12.91 27.95
CA ILE A 315 14.90 -14.19 27.73
C ILE A 315 16.39 -13.97 27.46
N GLU A 316 16.76 -12.98 26.65
CA GLU A 316 18.16 -12.61 26.41
C GLU A 316 18.87 -12.24 27.71
N ASN A 317 18.22 -11.46 28.58
CA ASN A 317 18.75 -11.15 29.90
C ASN A 317 18.95 -12.39 30.77
N LYS A 318 18.02 -13.35 30.74
CA LYS A 318 18.15 -14.64 31.45
C LYS A 318 19.31 -15.47 30.90
N ILE A 319 19.48 -15.52 29.59
CA ILE A 319 20.60 -16.21 28.93
C ILE A 319 21.92 -15.58 29.42
N ARG A 320 22.03 -14.25 29.40
CA ARG A 320 23.22 -13.54 29.87
C ARG A 320 23.58 -13.86 31.33
N ILE A 321 22.58 -13.93 32.21
CA ILE A 321 22.78 -14.30 33.62
C ILE A 321 23.29 -15.75 33.73
N LEU A 322 22.68 -16.67 32.99
CA LEU A 322 23.11 -18.07 32.99
C LEU A 322 24.52 -18.25 32.42
N GLU A 323 24.89 -17.51 31.38
CA GLU A 323 26.24 -17.49 30.84
C GLU A 323 27.26 -17.02 31.89
N GLN A 324 26.92 -15.96 32.63
CA GLN A 324 27.76 -15.48 33.74
C GLN A 324 27.92 -16.55 34.83
N HIS A 325 26.84 -17.24 35.19
CA HIS A 325 26.90 -18.33 36.18
C HIS A 325 27.75 -19.52 35.69
N ILE A 326 27.64 -19.88 34.41
CA ILE A 326 28.46 -20.92 33.78
C ILE A 326 29.94 -20.51 33.85
N GLN A 327 30.25 -19.26 33.54
CA GLN A 327 31.62 -18.75 33.58
C GLN A 327 32.20 -18.77 34.99
N GLN A 328 31.45 -18.30 36.00
CA GLN A 328 31.85 -18.37 37.41
C GLN A 328 32.06 -19.82 37.88
N THR A 329 31.21 -20.75 37.43
CA THR A 329 31.33 -22.17 37.75
C THR A 329 32.58 -22.77 37.13
N LYS A 330 32.92 -22.40 35.89
CA LYS A 330 34.16 -22.83 35.21
C LYS A 330 35.39 -22.33 35.96
N GLU A 331 35.41 -21.06 36.35
CA GLU A 331 36.51 -20.47 37.13
C GLU A 331 36.68 -21.16 38.48
N SER A 332 35.57 -21.38 39.20
CA SER A 332 35.57 -22.12 40.48
C SER A 332 36.09 -23.55 40.31
N LYS A 333 35.67 -24.25 39.25
CA LYS A 333 36.18 -25.59 38.92
C LYS A 333 37.67 -25.56 38.64
N GLU A 334 38.15 -24.59 37.87
CA GLU A 334 39.58 -24.46 37.57
C GLU A 334 40.40 -24.19 38.83
N GLN A 335 39.89 -23.36 39.73
CA GLN A 335 40.49 -23.09 41.03
C GLN A 335 40.62 -24.36 41.87
N VAL A 336 39.54 -25.13 42.02
CA VAL A 336 39.57 -26.42 42.73
C VAL A 336 40.55 -27.41 42.08
N LEU A 337 40.62 -27.47 40.75
CA LEU A 337 41.60 -28.32 40.05
C LEU A 337 43.04 -27.88 40.28
N LYS A 338 43.31 -26.59 40.48
CA LYS A 338 44.63 -26.08 40.88
C LYS A 338 44.96 -26.53 42.31
N GLU A 339 44.01 -26.42 43.24
CA GLU A 339 44.16 -26.88 44.63
C GLU A 339 44.42 -28.39 44.73
N ILE A 340 43.65 -29.21 44.00
CA ILE A 340 43.85 -30.67 43.94
C ILE A 340 45.24 -31.01 43.38
N ARG A 341 45.68 -30.31 42.33
CA ARG A 341 47.03 -30.49 41.77
C ARG A 341 48.11 -30.15 42.80
N GLY A 342 47.96 -29.03 43.53
CA GLY A 342 48.87 -28.65 44.60
C GLY A 342 48.93 -29.70 45.72
N SER A 343 47.77 -30.15 46.21
CA SER A 343 47.68 -31.22 47.23
C SER A 343 48.28 -32.54 46.74
N SER A 344 48.04 -32.92 45.48
CA SER A 344 48.64 -34.13 44.88
C SER A 344 50.17 -34.02 44.79
N GLN A 345 50.70 -32.86 44.40
CA GLN A 345 52.15 -32.61 44.40
C GLN A 345 52.74 -32.70 45.81
N GLU A 346 52.04 -32.18 46.82
CA GLU A 346 52.45 -32.27 48.21
C GLU A 346 52.41 -33.72 48.72
N ILE A 347 51.37 -34.48 48.40
CA ILE A 347 51.29 -35.92 48.70
C ILE A 347 52.43 -36.69 48.02
N GLN A 348 52.77 -36.37 46.76
CA GLN A 348 53.91 -36.96 46.07
C GLN A 348 55.23 -36.61 46.77
N ARG A 349 55.40 -35.36 47.20
CA ARG A 349 56.57 -34.89 47.95
C ARG A 349 56.71 -35.66 49.26
N LEU A 350 55.63 -35.74 50.05
CA LEU A 350 55.59 -36.50 51.30
C LEU A 350 55.88 -37.98 51.09
N ASN A 351 55.32 -38.60 50.04
CA ASN A 351 55.63 -39.99 49.68
C ASN A 351 57.12 -40.20 49.33
N ARG A 352 57.76 -39.24 48.65
CA ARG A 352 59.21 -39.31 48.38
C ARG A 352 60.00 -39.30 49.69
N VAL A 353 59.69 -38.36 50.59
CA VAL A 353 60.32 -38.28 51.92
C VAL A 353 60.10 -39.57 52.72
N LEU A 354 58.87 -40.10 52.74
CA LEU A 354 58.55 -41.35 53.42
C LEU A 354 59.34 -42.53 52.84
N ASN A 355 59.47 -42.61 51.51
CA ASN A 355 60.25 -43.65 50.85
C ASN A 355 61.75 -43.52 51.11
N GLU A 356 62.27 -42.29 51.19
CA GLU A 356 63.66 -42.02 51.57
C GLU A 356 63.94 -42.43 53.02
N ALA A 357 63.04 -42.08 53.94
CA ALA A 357 63.09 -42.52 55.33
C ALA A 357 62.99 -44.07 55.43
N ARG A 358 62.05 -44.68 54.68
CA ARG A 358 61.91 -46.15 54.60
C ARG A 358 63.21 -46.80 54.11
N ARG A 359 63.82 -46.27 53.06
CA ARG A 359 65.10 -46.76 52.53
C ARG A 359 66.20 -46.64 53.57
N CYS A 360 66.32 -45.50 54.25
CA CYS A 360 67.29 -45.28 55.31
C CYS A 360 67.13 -46.29 56.48
N ILE A 361 65.89 -46.58 56.88
CA ILE A 361 65.58 -47.60 57.89
C ILE A 361 65.90 -49.01 57.37
N MET A 362 65.58 -49.35 56.11
CA MET A 362 65.92 -50.64 55.52
C MET A 362 67.43 -50.84 55.42
N GLU A 363 68.19 -49.82 55.02
CA GLU A 363 69.65 -49.84 54.99
C GLU A 363 70.22 -50.09 56.38
N ALA A 364 69.67 -49.45 57.42
CA ALA A 364 70.06 -49.70 58.81
C ALA A 364 69.72 -51.12 59.30
N LEU A 365 68.54 -51.65 58.95
CA LEU A 365 68.14 -53.01 59.29
C LEU A 365 68.96 -54.07 58.53
N GLN A 366 69.37 -53.79 57.29
CA GLN A 366 70.28 -54.65 56.52
C GLN A 366 71.68 -54.66 57.12
N LEU A 367 72.19 -53.50 57.58
CA LEU A 367 73.42 -53.42 58.35
C LEU A 367 73.32 -54.16 59.69
N GLN A 368 72.12 -54.31 60.26
CA GLN A 368 71.88 -55.09 61.48
C GLN A 368 71.75 -56.60 61.19
N ALA A 369 71.22 -56.99 60.03
CA ALA A 369 71.12 -58.38 59.57
C ALA A 369 72.47 -58.95 59.09
N ALA A 370 73.35 -58.12 58.53
CA ALA A 370 74.72 -58.48 58.16
C ALA A 370 75.65 -58.74 59.37
N VAL A 371 75.17 -58.54 60.61
CA VAL A 371 75.91 -58.66 61.87
C VAL A 371 75.58 -59.98 62.61
N GLN A 372 74.89 -60.93 61.96
CA GLN A 372 74.64 -62.25 62.55
C GLN A 372 75.83 -63.24 62.46
N GLU A 373 76.97 -62.83 61.89
CA GLU A 373 78.22 -63.60 61.95
C GLU A 373 79.31 -62.76 62.64
N GLU A 374 79.56 -63.11 63.90
CA GLU A 374 80.75 -62.90 64.76
C GLU A 374 81.41 -61.49 64.86
N ASP A 375 81.75 -61.15 66.11
CA ASP A 375 82.46 -59.95 66.61
C ASP A 375 81.70 -58.60 66.62
N VAL A 376 80.93 -58.44 67.69
CA VAL A 376 80.37 -57.16 68.15
C VAL A 376 81.49 -56.27 68.70
N CYS A 377 81.89 -55.23 67.96
CA CYS A 377 82.55 -54.07 68.57
C CYS A 377 81.48 -53.23 69.29
N THR A 378 81.33 -53.45 70.59
CA THR A 378 80.40 -52.74 71.49
C THR A 378 80.61 -51.22 71.50
N MET A 379 81.72 -50.71 70.95
CA MET A 379 82.02 -49.27 70.82
C MET A 379 81.62 -48.65 69.46
N CYS A 380 81.20 -49.45 68.47
CA CYS A 380 80.82 -48.96 67.13
C CYS A 380 79.30 -48.89 66.91
N TYR A 381 78.50 -49.60 67.73
CA TYR A 381 77.03 -49.57 67.69
C TYR A 381 76.42 -48.17 67.99
N PRO A 382 76.98 -47.35 68.91
CA PRO A 382 76.53 -45.98 69.12
C PRO A 382 76.72 -45.11 67.87
N ASN A 383 77.81 -45.31 67.13
CA ASN A 383 78.20 -44.49 65.98
C ASN A 383 77.33 -44.79 64.74
N VAL A 384 76.93 -46.05 64.54
CA VAL A 384 75.94 -46.42 63.50
C VAL A 384 74.55 -45.89 63.85
N LYS A 385 74.16 -45.97 65.13
CA LYS A 385 72.90 -45.41 65.64
C LYS A 385 72.85 -43.88 65.54
N GLU A 386 73.95 -43.18 65.83
CA GLU A 386 74.07 -41.73 65.68
C GLU A 386 74.04 -41.32 64.21
N LYS A 387 74.72 -42.05 63.31
CA LYS A 387 74.66 -41.79 61.86
C LYS A 387 73.25 -42.01 61.29
N LEU A 388 72.54 -43.04 61.74
CA LEU A 388 71.14 -43.28 61.39
C LEU A 388 70.21 -42.20 61.94
N LEU A 389 70.41 -41.80 63.21
CA LEU A 389 69.64 -40.73 63.82
C LEU A 389 69.90 -39.40 63.11
N HIS A 390 71.14 -39.11 62.72
CA HIS A 390 71.50 -37.93 61.94
C HIS A 390 70.99 -37.99 60.50
N SER A 391 71.00 -39.14 59.83
CA SER A 391 70.43 -39.26 58.49
C SER A 391 68.91 -39.16 58.50
N LEU A 392 68.23 -39.72 59.52
CA LEU A 392 66.80 -39.52 59.72
C LEU A 392 66.47 -38.09 60.15
N LEU A 393 67.29 -37.46 61.02
CA LEU A 393 67.15 -36.04 61.35
C LEU A 393 67.40 -35.14 60.16
N ASP A 394 68.30 -35.48 59.22
CA ASP A 394 68.55 -34.69 58.01
C ASP A 394 67.40 -34.86 57.00
N ILE A 395 66.88 -36.08 56.81
CA ILE A 395 65.71 -36.33 55.96
C ILE A 395 64.45 -35.63 56.52
N LEU A 396 64.26 -35.65 57.84
CA LEU A 396 63.15 -34.97 58.52
C LEU A 396 63.41 -33.46 58.72
N GLY A 397 64.67 -33.05 58.76
CA GLY A 397 65.13 -31.68 59.01
C GLY A 397 65.32 -30.83 57.76
N ARG A 398 65.41 -31.45 56.57
CA ARG A 398 65.28 -30.79 55.26
C ARG A 398 63.85 -30.31 54.95
N GLN A 399 62.95 -30.37 55.93
CA GLN A 399 61.65 -29.74 55.84
C GLN A 399 61.78 -28.23 56.01
N ASP A 400 61.79 -27.50 54.91
CA ASP A 400 60.99 -26.29 54.88
C ASP A 400 59.53 -26.74 54.81
N CYS A 401 58.84 -26.62 55.94
CA CYS A 401 57.40 -26.75 56.01
C CYS A 401 56.82 -25.54 55.27
N PRO A 402 56.20 -25.68 54.08
CA PRO A 402 55.36 -24.60 53.57
C PRO A 402 54.17 -24.56 54.54
N SER A 403 54.05 -23.43 55.23
CA SER A 403 52.90 -23.00 56.00
C SER A 403 51.61 -23.69 55.54
N LEU A 404 50.94 -24.39 56.46
CA LEU A 404 49.51 -24.66 56.31
C LEU A 404 48.83 -23.39 55.78
N PRO A 405 47.96 -23.47 54.75
CA PRO A 405 47.07 -22.36 54.49
C PRO A 405 46.25 -22.18 55.76
N GLU A 406 46.47 -21.02 56.38
CA GLU A 406 45.73 -20.52 57.52
C GLU A 406 44.25 -20.87 57.31
N SER A 407 43.72 -21.71 58.19
CA SER A 407 42.29 -21.86 58.37
C SER A 407 41.75 -20.46 58.55
N ARG A 408 41.03 -19.96 57.54
CA ARG A 408 40.36 -18.68 57.57
C ARG A 408 39.39 -18.71 58.75
N SER A 409 39.81 -18.12 59.87
CA SER A 409 38.95 -17.86 61.01
C SER A 409 37.74 -17.06 60.53
N PRO A 410 36.50 -17.45 60.90
CA PRO A 410 35.30 -16.67 60.59
C PRO A 410 35.26 -15.48 61.55
N SER A 411 36.08 -14.47 61.30
CA SER A 411 36.20 -13.30 62.20
C SER A 411 36.67 -12.05 61.47
N GLN A 412 36.14 -11.79 60.27
CA GLN A 412 36.10 -10.44 59.71
C GLN A 412 35.05 -10.42 58.62
N VAL A 413 33.84 -10.02 59.00
CA VAL A 413 32.87 -9.47 58.07
C VAL A 413 33.47 -8.12 57.66
N GLU A 414 34.22 -8.11 56.55
CA GLU A 414 34.34 -6.89 55.77
C GLU A 414 32.93 -6.45 55.43
N SER A 415 32.65 -5.18 55.70
CA SER A 415 31.45 -4.47 55.28
C SER A 415 31.31 -4.59 53.76
N VAL A 416 30.62 -5.64 53.30
CA VAL A 416 30.11 -5.71 51.94
C VAL A 416 29.08 -4.60 51.84
N ASP A 417 29.38 -3.61 51.01
CA ASP A 417 28.47 -2.55 50.63
C ASP A 417 27.23 -3.22 50.02
N SER A 418 26.18 -3.34 50.82
CA SER A 418 24.94 -3.98 50.43
C SER A 418 24.26 -3.07 49.40
N LYS A 419 24.35 -3.44 48.11
CA LYS A 419 23.62 -2.80 47.00
C LYS A 419 22.08 -2.84 47.12
N TYR A 420 21.56 -3.39 48.21
CA TYR A 420 20.13 -3.46 48.48
C TYR A 420 19.85 -2.89 49.87
N THR A 421 19.03 -1.85 49.94
CA THR A 421 18.49 -1.31 51.19
C THR A 421 17.14 -1.95 51.52
N TYR A 422 16.70 -1.78 52.76
CA TYR A 422 15.45 -2.32 53.28
C TYR A 422 14.27 -1.96 52.35
N GLY A 423 13.60 -2.97 51.79
CA GLY A 423 12.48 -2.82 50.84
C GLY A 423 12.79 -3.15 49.37
N ASN A 424 14.03 -3.43 48.98
CA ASN A 424 14.37 -3.75 47.57
C ASN A 424 14.02 -5.17 47.09
N LEU A 425 13.43 -6.01 47.94
CA LEU A 425 13.00 -7.37 47.58
C LEU A 425 11.47 -7.54 47.51
N GLY A 426 10.72 -6.43 47.49
CA GLY A 426 9.29 -6.42 47.16
C GLY A 426 8.34 -7.01 48.21
N LEU A 427 8.83 -7.41 49.39
CA LEU A 427 8.02 -8.06 50.42
C LEU A 427 7.54 -7.12 51.54
N VAL A 428 8.11 -5.91 51.68
CA VAL A 428 7.62 -4.83 52.58
C VAL A 428 7.93 -3.46 51.95
N PRO A 429 6.99 -2.49 51.92
CA PRO A 429 7.23 -1.15 51.37
C PRO A 429 8.27 -0.36 52.17
N ASN A 430 9.20 0.29 51.48
CA ASN A 430 10.22 1.17 52.08
C ASN A 430 9.59 2.53 52.45
N THR A 431 9.45 2.82 53.74
CA THR A 431 8.93 4.09 54.23
C THR A 431 10.02 4.90 54.92
N ARG A 432 10.50 5.97 54.27
CA ARG A 432 10.96 7.19 54.97
C ARG A 432 10.75 8.46 54.15
N PRO A 433 10.58 9.62 54.81
CA PRO A 433 9.55 10.59 54.46
C PRO A 433 10.08 12.01 54.17
N TRP A 434 9.43 12.70 53.23
CA TRP A 434 9.34 14.16 53.09
C TRP A 434 7.94 14.40 52.46
N ILE A 435 6.90 14.92 53.11
CA ILE A 435 6.69 16.31 53.56
C ILE A 435 7.15 17.25 52.42
N THR A 436 6.33 17.90 51.59
CA THR A 436 4.93 18.32 51.64
C THR A 436 4.48 18.56 50.19
N MET A 437 3.31 18.07 49.79
CA MET A 437 2.60 18.53 48.58
C MET A 437 1.20 18.89 49.05
N GLU A 438 0.97 20.18 49.30
CA GLU A 438 -0.34 20.84 49.21
C GLU A 438 -0.18 22.30 49.64
N GLN A 439 0.06 23.17 48.66
CA GLN A 439 -0.46 24.53 48.53
C GLN A 439 0.32 25.22 47.41
N GLU A 440 -0.27 25.25 46.22
CA GLU A 440 -0.15 26.31 45.19
C GLU A 440 -0.70 25.79 43.87
N LEU A 441 -2.02 25.88 43.73
CA LEU A 441 -2.72 25.82 42.44
C LEU A 441 -3.88 26.82 42.48
N LEU A 442 -3.55 28.08 42.75
CA LEU A 442 -4.38 29.25 42.48
C LEU A 442 -3.44 30.45 42.20
N HIS A 443 -3.67 31.12 41.06
CA HIS A 443 -2.97 32.30 40.50
C HIS A 443 -1.56 32.02 39.94
N GLU A 444 -1.18 32.37 38.70
CA GLU A 444 -1.48 33.51 37.79
C GLU A 444 -1.38 33.00 36.32
N SER A 445 -2.40 33.14 35.46
CA SER A 445 -2.53 34.17 34.38
C SER A 445 -1.22 34.91 34.02
N GLU A 446 -0.70 34.88 32.79
CA GLU A 446 -1.06 35.77 31.67
C GLU A 446 -0.01 35.67 30.52
N LYS A 447 -0.44 36.04 29.30
CA LYS A 447 0.33 36.38 28.05
C LYS A 447 0.78 35.18 27.21
N GLU A 448 0.58 35.08 25.90
CA GLU A 448 0.13 35.94 24.78
C GLU A 448 -0.42 34.92 23.73
N ASP A 449 -1.52 35.14 23.01
CA ASP A 449 -1.52 35.88 21.76
C ASP A 449 -2.95 36.17 21.26
N LYS A 450 -3.10 37.35 20.65
CA LYS A 450 -4.28 37.90 19.98
C LYS A 450 -4.40 37.37 18.54
N CYS A 451 -5.63 37.19 18.05
CA CYS A 451 -6.12 37.79 16.78
C CYS A 451 -7.56 37.34 16.40
N TYR A 452 -8.48 38.33 16.29
CA TYR A 452 -9.55 38.54 15.27
C TYR A 452 -10.42 37.34 14.82
N LEU A 453 -11.77 37.33 14.83
CA LEU A 453 -12.81 38.32 14.52
C LEU A 453 -14.12 37.99 15.26
N SER A 454 -14.89 39.03 15.57
CA SER A 454 -16.23 38.97 16.18
C SER A 454 -17.31 39.16 15.12
N GLU A 455 -18.35 38.34 15.14
CA GLU A 455 -19.69 38.67 14.63
C GLU A 455 -20.71 38.25 15.68
N ASP A 456 -21.41 39.22 16.27
CA ASP A 456 -22.79 39.09 16.73
C ASP A 456 -23.29 40.46 17.18
N GLY A 457 -24.01 41.12 16.27
CA GLY A 457 -24.75 42.35 16.54
C GLY A 457 -26.25 42.05 16.63
N LYS A 458 -26.78 42.01 17.85
CA LYS A 458 -28.21 42.23 18.12
C LYS A 458 -28.45 43.73 18.27
N THR A 459 -29.54 44.23 17.69
CA THR A 459 -30.14 45.51 18.11
C THR A 459 -31.66 45.38 18.05
N GLU A 460 -32.30 45.67 19.18
CA GLU A 460 -33.74 45.76 19.37
C GLU A 460 -34.27 47.18 19.09
N ARG A 461 -35.62 47.25 19.03
CA ARG A 461 -36.56 48.39 19.16
C ARG A 461 -37.03 49.04 17.86
N THR A 462 -38.32 49.33 17.62
CA THR A 462 -39.54 49.36 18.46
C THR A 462 -40.78 49.50 17.54
N GLU A 463 -41.86 48.82 17.93
CA GLU A 463 -43.30 49.18 17.92
C GLU A 463 -43.85 50.26 16.95
N PHE A 464 -44.89 49.92 16.16
CA PHE A 464 -46.26 50.43 16.36
C PHE A 464 -47.33 49.69 15.52
N SER A 465 -48.42 49.35 16.22
CA SER A 465 -49.80 48.91 15.89
C SER A 465 -50.32 48.84 14.45
N ASN A 466 -51.07 47.78 14.10
CA ASN A 466 -52.53 47.73 14.34
C ASN A 466 -53.17 46.40 13.89
N GLU A 467 -54.11 45.92 14.69
CA GLU A 467 -55.02 44.80 14.43
C GLU A 467 -56.12 45.20 13.43
N MET A 468 -56.55 44.26 12.57
CA MET A 468 -57.97 44.07 12.29
C MET A 468 -58.24 42.66 11.73
N LYS A 469 -58.92 41.85 12.54
CA LYS A 469 -59.66 40.64 12.13
C LYS A 469 -60.88 41.07 11.32
N ILE A 470 -61.17 40.40 10.20
CA ILE A 470 -62.55 40.07 9.80
C ILE A 470 -62.56 38.64 9.25
N GLN A 471 -63.49 37.86 9.83
CA GLN A 471 -63.81 36.48 9.52
C GLN A 471 -64.66 36.34 8.26
N GLU A 472 -64.57 35.14 7.70
CA GLU A 472 -65.45 34.51 6.71
C GLU A 472 -66.95 34.65 7.03
N ASN A 473 -67.76 34.75 5.97
CA ASN A 473 -69.00 33.98 5.85
C ASN A 473 -69.57 33.98 4.41
N GLU A 474 -69.66 32.77 3.84
CA GLU A 474 -70.85 32.16 3.22
C GLU A 474 -71.75 32.96 2.25
N LYS A 475 -71.81 32.55 0.97
CA LYS A 475 -72.92 31.73 0.42
C LYS A 475 -72.81 31.44 -1.09
N THR A 476 -73.22 30.22 -1.40
CA THR A 476 -73.53 29.60 -2.69
C THR A 476 -74.70 30.28 -3.41
N ASP A 477 -74.68 30.31 -4.74
CA ASP A 477 -75.88 30.06 -5.54
C ASP A 477 -75.56 29.59 -6.97
N THR A 478 -76.57 28.93 -7.53
CA THR A 478 -76.52 27.88 -8.54
C THR A 478 -76.85 28.42 -9.95
N VAL A 479 -76.38 27.70 -10.97
CA VAL A 479 -76.54 27.80 -12.44
C VAL A 479 -77.94 28.23 -12.93
N PRO A 480 -78.10 28.78 -14.17
CA PRO A 480 -78.41 27.88 -15.29
C PRO A 480 -77.77 28.21 -16.66
N GLU A 481 -77.49 27.10 -17.32
CA GLU A 481 -77.26 26.76 -18.73
C GLU A 481 -78.26 27.38 -19.73
N CYS A 482 -77.80 27.86 -20.89
CA CYS A 482 -78.30 27.49 -22.24
C CYS A 482 -77.74 28.41 -23.37
N LEU A 483 -77.13 27.82 -24.41
CA LEU A 483 -77.56 27.86 -25.83
C LEU A 483 -76.40 27.64 -26.84
N LEU A 484 -76.46 26.44 -27.41
CA LEU A 484 -76.28 26.07 -28.83
C LEU A 484 -74.89 25.88 -29.44
N GLU A 485 -74.72 24.61 -29.83
CA GLU A 485 -73.75 23.94 -30.69
C GLU A 485 -73.85 24.35 -32.18
N ASP A 486 -72.91 23.76 -32.93
CA ASP A 486 -72.88 23.48 -34.38
C ASP A 486 -72.28 24.53 -35.34
N THR A 487 -71.08 24.23 -35.83
CA THR A 487 -70.92 23.70 -37.21
C THR A 487 -69.48 23.25 -37.48
N GLU A 488 -69.33 21.97 -37.84
CA GLU A 488 -68.14 21.37 -38.45
C GLU A 488 -68.13 21.54 -39.99
N SER A 489 -66.93 21.37 -40.55
CA SER A 489 -66.64 20.85 -41.90
C SER A 489 -66.84 21.76 -43.13
N SER A 490 -65.75 22.10 -43.82
CA SER A 490 -65.40 21.42 -45.09
C SER A 490 -64.09 21.94 -45.71
N ASP A 491 -63.29 20.98 -46.18
CA ASP A 491 -62.13 21.08 -47.05
C ASP A 491 -62.48 21.66 -48.44
N ILE A 492 -61.60 22.49 -49.03
CA ILE A 492 -61.39 22.54 -50.49
C ILE A 492 -59.91 22.82 -50.82
N LEU A 493 -59.32 21.89 -51.58
CA LEU A 493 -58.04 21.95 -52.28
C LEU A 493 -58.15 22.75 -53.60
N SER A 494 -57.14 23.60 -53.87
CA SER A 494 -56.50 23.97 -55.17
C SER A 494 -57.36 24.43 -56.38
N PRO A 495 -56.83 25.28 -57.28
CA PRO A 495 -55.96 24.74 -58.34
C PRO A 495 -54.78 25.63 -58.81
N ARG A 496 -53.79 24.94 -59.40
CA ARG A 496 -52.78 25.44 -60.35
C ARG A 496 -53.45 26.03 -61.60
N GLU A 497 -52.81 27.05 -62.19
CA GLU A 497 -52.27 27.07 -63.57
C GLU A 497 -51.98 28.52 -64.00
N THR A 498 -50.77 28.77 -64.50
CA THR A 498 -50.51 29.43 -65.79
C THR A 498 -49.00 29.43 -66.05
N GLU A 499 -48.59 28.54 -66.96
CA GLU A 499 -47.41 28.72 -67.79
C GLU A 499 -47.77 29.71 -68.92
N SER A 500 -46.90 30.68 -69.19
CA SER A 500 -46.68 31.19 -70.56
C SER A 500 -45.35 31.95 -70.66
N ASP A 501 -44.45 31.36 -71.46
CA ASP A 501 -43.58 31.94 -72.49
C ASP A 501 -42.87 33.28 -72.27
N GLN A 502 -41.53 33.24 -72.39
CA GLN A 502 -40.67 34.03 -73.32
C GLN A 502 -39.18 33.81 -72.93
N SER A 503 -38.41 33.02 -73.69
CA SER A 503 -37.61 33.39 -74.88
C SER A 503 -36.25 34.05 -74.54
N ASP A 504 -35.20 33.47 -75.12
CA ASP A 504 -33.91 34.07 -75.50
C ASP A 504 -32.88 34.39 -74.38
N HIS A 505 -32.01 33.43 -74.03
CA HIS A 505 -30.62 33.34 -74.53
C HIS A 505 -29.81 32.21 -73.85
#